data_AF-A0A7X6NHC4-F1
#
_entry.id   AF-A0A7X6NHC4-F1
#
_cell.length_a   1.000
_cell.length_b   1.000
_cell.length_c   1.000
_cell.angle_alpha   90.00
_cell.angle_beta   90.00
_cell.angle_gamma   90.00
#
_symmetry.space_group_name_H-M   'P 1'
#
loop_
_entity.id
_entity.type
_entity.pdbx_description
1 polymer ?
#
loop_
_entity_poly.entity_id
_entity_poly.type
_entity_poly.pdbx_seq_one_letter_code
_entity_poly.pdbx_strand_id
1 'polypeptide(L)'
;MSNYKSIHKEGRDEIIINRSRFIGTACPVETEEEALEFIDKIKKEFKDATHNVYAYVIGENSNIQRFSDDGEPSGTAGMPVLNVIKQENIKNVAVVVTRYFGGVLLGAGGLVRAYTKSSKIALESGKIVDKKLFYDVLFKLDYTLLGKMDNELLKNNVIVRDKEYEEQVLFKLIVEKENLDKINALVGEISSGKAEISVGQAKYYSTKNGKIVD
;
A
#
# COMPACT_ATOMS: atom_id res chain seq x y z
N MET A 1 -8.26 -14.61 5.76
CA MET A 1 -7.56 -13.34 5.52
C MET A 1 -6.92 -13.44 4.15
N SER A 2 -7.29 -12.54 3.25
CA SER A 2 -6.97 -12.62 1.83
C SER A 2 -6.03 -11.49 1.42
N ASN A 3 -5.10 -11.79 0.52
CA ASN A 3 -4.29 -10.77 -0.14
C ASN A 3 -5.20 -9.67 -0.72
N TYR A 4 -4.82 -8.40 -0.54
CA TYR A 4 -5.58 -7.27 -1.06
C TYR A 4 -4.64 -6.21 -1.65
N LYS A 5 -5.15 -5.37 -2.56
CA LYS A 5 -4.36 -4.25 -3.08
C LYS A 5 -4.50 -3.03 -2.19
N SER A 6 -3.40 -2.31 -2.00
CA SER A 6 -3.36 -1.00 -1.36
C SER A 6 -2.33 -0.12 -2.08
N ILE A 7 -2.08 1.08 -1.57
CA ILE A 7 -0.91 1.89 -1.97
C ILE A 7 0.17 1.78 -0.90
N HIS A 8 1.43 1.89 -1.32
CA HIS A 8 2.55 1.68 -0.40
C HIS A 8 2.86 2.93 0.43
N LYS A 9 2.66 4.12 -0.14
CA LYS A 9 2.96 5.41 0.49
C LYS A 9 2.01 6.50 0.01
N GLU A 10 2.09 7.67 0.65
CA GLU A 10 1.43 8.87 0.14
C GLU A 10 1.90 9.17 -1.28
N GLY A 11 0.96 9.45 -2.17
CA GLY A 11 1.19 9.77 -3.58
C GLY A 11 0.44 11.02 -3.98
N ARG A 12 1.11 11.91 -4.73
CA ARG A 12 0.50 13.13 -5.23
C ARG A 12 0.91 13.38 -6.67
N ASP A 13 -0.08 13.72 -7.49
CA ASP A 13 0.14 14.16 -8.87
C ASP A 13 -1.00 15.09 -9.30
N GLU A 14 -0.81 15.79 -10.42
CA GLU A 14 -1.77 16.79 -10.88
C GLU A 14 -1.99 16.79 -12.38
N ILE A 15 -3.16 17.31 -12.76
CA ILE A 15 -3.53 17.57 -14.14
C ILE A 15 -4.20 18.93 -14.26
N ILE A 16 -4.04 19.53 -15.44
CA ILE A 16 -4.75 20.75 -15.82
C ILE A 16 -5.74 20.41 -16.93
N ILE A 17 -7.02 20.72 -16.72
CA ILE A 17 -8.09 20.54 -17.70
C ILE A 17 -8.86 21.85 -17.81
N ASN A 18 -8.91 22.43 -19.02
CA ASN A 18 -9.60 23.69 -19.29
C ASN A 18 -9.23 24.77 -18.26
N ARG A 19 -7.92 24.95 -18.02
CA ARG A 19 -7.32 25.87 -17.04
C ARG A 19 -7.62 25.57 -15.57
N SER A 20 -8.51 24.64 -15.26
CA SER A 20 -8.72 24.18 -13.89
C SER A 20 -7.61 23.19 -13.53
N ARG A 21 -6.98 23.38 -12.36
CA ARG A 21 -5.94 22.50 -11.83
C ARG A 21 -6.57 21.53 -10.85
N PHE A 22 -6.28 20.24 -11.01
CA PHE A 22 -6.72 19.17 -10.12
C PHE A 22 -5.50 18.46 -9.58
N ILE A 23 -5.33 18.49 -8.27
CA ILE A 23 -4.22 17.86 -7.55
C ILE A 23 -4.80 16.68 -6.80
N GLY A 24 -4.50 15.47 -7.24
CA GLY A 24 -4.89 14.25 -6.53
C GLY A 24 -3.81 13.89 -5.51
N THR A 25 -4.20 13.70 -4.25
CA THR A 25 -3.35 13.15 -3.19
C THR A 25 -4.00 11.90 -2.62
N ALA A 26 -3.28 10.79 -2.59
CA ALA A 26 -3.71 9.51 -2.03
C ALA A 26 -2.81 9.10 -0.87
N CYS A 27 -3.38 8.52 0.18
CA CYS A 27 -2.66 8.06 1.36
C CYS A 27 -3.16 6.66 1.81
N PRO A 28 -2.25 5.71 2.15
CA PRO A 28 -2.67 4.48 2.80
C PRO A 28 -3.15 4.79 4.23
N VAL A 29 -4.30 4.22 4.61
CA VAL A 29 -4.94 4.44 5.92
C VAL A 29 -5.61 3.17 6.40
N GLU A 30 -5.49 2.83 7.68
CA GLU A 30 -6.04 1.61 8.28
C GLU A 30 -7.33 1.87 9.06
N THR A 31 -7.56 3.11 9.50
CA THR A 31 -8.72 3.50 10.31
C THR A 31 -9.45 4.71 9.75
N GLU A 32 -10.69 4.94 10.22
CA GLU A 32 -11.47 6.10 9.80
C GLU A 32 -10.87 7.39 10.35
N GLU A 33 -10.31 7.32 11.56
CA GLU A 33 -9.58 8.40 12.19
C GLU A 33 -8.37 8.85 11.35
N GLU A 34 -7.53 7.91 10.88
CA GLU A 34 -6.40 8.22 10.00
C GLU A 34 -6.84 8.85 8.68
N ALA A 35 -7.95 8.37 8.11
CA ALA A 35 -8.52 8.94 6.89
C ALA A 35 -8.97 10.39 7.10
N LEU A 36 -9.65 10.67 8.22
CA LEU A 36 -10.12 12.02 8.57
C LEU A 36 -8.95 12.97 8.86
N GLU A 37 -7.93 12.52 9.60
CA GLU A 37 -6.71 13.29 9.85
C GLU A 37 -5.99 13.66 8.55
N PHE A 38 -5.88 12.71 7.62
CA PHE A 38 -5.32 12.95 6.30
C PHE A 38 -6.15 13.97 5.50
N ILE A 39 -7.48 13.83 5.47
CA ILE A 39 -8.36 14.78 4.79
C ILE A 39 -8.18 16.20 5.35
N ASP A 40 -8.15 16.34 6.67
CA ASP A 40 -7.96 17.62 7.34
C ASP A 40 -6.57 18.22 7.08
N LYS A 41 -5.53 17.39 7.03
CA LYS A 41 -4.18 17.80 6.61
C LYS A 41 -4.23 18.43 5.21
N ILE A 42 -4.83 17.77 4.23
CA ILE A 42 -4.90 18.26 2.85
C ILE A 42 -5.76 19.52 2.74
N LYS A 43 -6.90 19.58 3.46
CA LYS A 43 -7.75 20.79 3.51
C LYS A 43 -7.01 21.99 4.11
N LYS A 44 -6.18 21.79 5.13
CA LYS A 44 -5.35 22.85 5.72
C LYS A 44 -4.25 23.30 4.77
N GLU A 45 -3.62 22.36 4.08
CA GLU A 45 -2.57 22.62 3.09
C GLU A 45 -3.11 23.45 1.91
N PHE A 46 -4.28 23.07 1.38
CA PHE A 46 -4.94 23.74 0.24
C PHE A 46 -6.23 24.47 0.67
N LYS A 47 -6.11 25.30 1.70
CA LYS A 47 -7.24 26.06 2.29
C LYS A 47 -7.89 27.07 1.33
N ASP A 48 -7.16 27.48 0.29
CA ASP A 48 -7.58 28.45 -0.72
C ASP A 48 -8.12 27.79 -2.00
N ALA A 49 -8.15 26.45 -2.04
CA ALA A 49 -8.74 25.71 -3.14
C ALA A 49 -10.25 25.94 -3.25
N THR A 50 -10.77 25.78 -4.47
CA THR A 50 -12.21 25.87 -4.71
C THR A 50 -12.95 24.71 -4.05
N HIS A 51 -12.41 23.49 -4.17
CA HIS A 51 -12.96 22.27 -3.58
C HIS A 51 -11.83 21.32 -3.18
N ASN A 52 -12.03 20.60 -2.08
CA ASN A 52 -11.22 19.48 -1.58
C ASN A 52 -12.12 18.23 -1.47
N VAL A 53 -12.42 17.66 -2.64
CA VAL A 53 -13.26 16.48 -2.81
C VAL A 53 -12.52 15.27 -2.30
N TYR A 54 -13.19 14.35 -1.60
CA TYR A 54 -12.52 13.16 -1.08
C TYR A 54 -13.35 11.89 -1.22
N ALA A 55 -12.67 10.76 -1.17
CA ALA A 55 -13.24 9.46 -0.89
C ALA A 55 -12.24 8.56 -0.18
N TYR A 56 -12.73 7.62 0.63
CA TYR A 56 -11.89 6.60 1.26
C TYR A 56 -12.61 5.25 1.35
N VAL A 57 -11.81 4.20 1.39
CA VAL A 57 -12.23 2.80 1.55
C VAL A 57 -11.36 2.15 2.61
N ILE A 58 -11.98 1.60 3.65
CA ILE A 58 -11.30 0.96 4.78
C ILE A 58 -11.86 -0.43 5.03
N GLY A 59 -10.97 -1.35 5.40
CA GLY A 59 -11.23 -2.76 5.66
C GLY A 59 -10.98 -3.64 4.44
N GLU A 60 -10.53 -4.88 4.70
CA GLU A 60 -10.22 -5.89 3.67
C GLU A 60 -11.41 -6.13 2.72
N ASN A 61 -12.63 -6.11 3.25
CA ASN A 61 -13.88 -6.29 2.50
C ASN A 61 -14.55 -4.97 2.10
N SER A 62 -13.85 -3.83 2.18
CA SER A 62 -14.40 -2.49 1.90
C SER A 62 -15.63 -2.16 2.75
N ASN A 63 -15.56 -2.48 4.05
CA ASN A 63 -16.67 -2.34 4.99
C ASN A 63 -17.09 -0.87 5.16
N ILE A 64 -16.10 0.03 5.16
CA ILE A 64 -16.31 1.47 5.32
C ILE A 64 -15.95 2.14 4.00
N GLN A 65 -16.92 2.87 3.46
CA GLN A 65 -16.78 3.65 2.24
C GLN A 65 -17.46 5.00 2.47
N ARG A 66 -16.74 6.08 2.19
CA ARG A 66 -17.25 7.45 2.28
C ARG A 66 -16.71 8.28 1.15
N PHE A 67 -17.46 9.31 0.77
CA PHE A 67 -17.05 10.32 -0.19
C PHE A 67 -17.75 11.64 0.12
N SER A 68 -17.21 12.73 -0.42
CA SER A 68 -17.83 14.06 -0.39
C SER A 68 -17.54 14.78 -1.70
N ASP A 69 -18.56 15.43 -2.26
CA ASP A 69 -18.42 16.31 -3.42
C ASP A 69 -17.90 17.71 -3.04
N ASP A 70 -17.78 18.04 -1.74
CA ASP A 70 -17.23 19.30 -1.23
C ASP A 70 -17.74 20.58 -1.92
N GLY A 71 -19.03 20.62 -2.24
CA GLY A 71 -19.68 21.76 -2.92
C GLY A 71 -19.67 21.70 -4.45
N GLU A 72 -19.03 20.70 -5.07
CA GLU A 72 -19.28 20.34 -6.47
C GLU A 72 -20.72 19.87 -6.68
N PRO A 73 -21.24 19.89 -7.92
CA PRO A 73 -22.53 19.30 -8.23
C PRO A 73 -22.61 17.83 -7.77
N SER A 74 -23.71 17.49 -7.09
CA SER A 74 -23.90 16.19 -6.45
C SER A 74 -23.61 15.01 -7.39
N GLY A 75 -22.79 14.08 -6.93
CA GLY A 75 -22.40 12.86 -7.64
C GLY A 75 -21.39 13.07 -8.78
N THR A 76 -20.90 14.29 -9.01
CA THR A 76 -19.96 14.57 -10.11
C THR A 76 -18.49 14.55 -9.70
N ALA A 77 -18.18 14.40 -8.42
CA ALA A 77 -16.81 14.48 -7.92
C ALA A 77 -16.41 13.35 -6.97
N GLY A 78 -16.93 13.33 -5.73
CA GLY A 78 -16.56 12.35 -4.70
C GLY A 78 -16.93 10.92 -5.10
N MET A 79 -18.09 10.74 -5.73
CA MET A 79 -18.52 9.44 -6.25
C MET A 79 -17.58 8.90 -7.34
N PRO A 80 -17.17 9.69 -8.37
CA PRO A 80 -16.08 9.33 -9.27
C PRO A 80 -14.77 8.94 -8.58
N VAL A 81 -14.33 9.67 -7.55
CA VAL A 81 -13.10 9.32 -6.80
C VAL A 81 -13.26 7.95 -6.13
N LEU A 82 -14.37 7.70 -5.45
CA LEU A 82 -14.69 6.41 -4.82
C LEU A 82 -14.74 5.27 -5.84
N ASN A 83 -15.35 5.51 -7.00
CA ASN A 83 -15.48 4.52 -8.06
C ASN A 83 -14.11 4.08 -8.61
N VAL A 84 -13.14 4.98 -8.71
CA VAL A 84 -11.78 4.61 -9.12
C VAL A 84 -11.13 3.69 -8.10
N ILE A 85 -11.22 4.00 -6.80
CA ILE A 85 -10.70 3.14 -5.73
C ILE A 85 -11.29 1.72 -5.84
N LYS A 86 -12.61 1.64 -6.09
CA LYS A 86 -13.33 0.37 -6.23
C LYS A 86 -12.95 -0.40 -7.50
N GLN A 87 -12.85 0.29 -8.65
CA GLN A 87 -12.51 -0.32 -9.93
C GLN A 87 -11.08 -0.87 -9.93
N GLU A 88 -10.14 -0.17 -9.29
CA GLU A 88 -8.76 -0.64 -9.10
C GLU A 88 -8.65 -1.70 -7.97
N ASN A 89 -9.75 -1.99 -7.27
CA ASN A 89 -9.88 -2.91 -6.14
C ASN A 89 -8.88 -2.62 -5.00
N ILE A 90 -8.66 -1.34 -4.71
CA ILE A 90 -7.73 -0.87 -3.68
C ILE A 90 -8.48 -0.75 -2.34
N LYS A 91 -7.83 -1.17 -1.25
CA LYS A 91 -8.34 -1.12 0.13
C LYS A 91 -7.43 -0.26 0.99
N ASN A 92 -7.95 0.17 2.14
CA ASN A 92 -7.21 0.90 3.16
C ASN A 92 -6.52 2.14 2.56
N VAL A 93 -7.33 2.99 1.92
CA VAL A 93 -6.84 4.15 1.19
C VAL A 93 -7.82 5.31 1.29
N ALA A 94 -7.27 6.51 1.42
CA ALA A 94 -7.98 7.78 1.30
C ALA A 94 -7.41 8.58 0.11
N VAL A 95 -8.28 9.26 -0.62
CA VAL A 95 -7.92 10.12 -1.75
C VAL A 95 -8.62 11.45 -1.59
N VAL A 96 -7.87 12.54 -1.69
CA VAL A 96 -8.37 13.91 -1.79
C VAL A 96 -7.96 14.48 -3.15
N VAL A 97 -8.93 15.01 -3.89
CA VAL A 97 -8.68 15.76 -5.12
C VAL A 97 -8.98 17.23 -4.85
N THR A 98 -7.92 18.02 -4.76
CA THR A 98 -7.97 19.46 -4.60
C THR A 98 -8.15 20.12 -5.97
N ARG A 99 -9.15 20.98 -6.11
CA ARG A 99 -9.44 21.69 -7.36
C ARG A 99 -9.27 23.20 -7.18
N TYR A 100 -8.55 23.81 -8.11
CA TYR A 100 -8.57 25.26 -8.35
C TYR A 100 -9.32 25.55 -9.64
N PHE A 101 -10.40 26.32 -9.56
CA PHE A 101 -11.21 26.68 -10.73
C PHE A 101 -10.45 27.61 -11.70
N GLY A 102 -10.41 27.24 -12.97
CA GLY A 102 -9.67 27.96 -14.01
C GLY A 102 -10.47 28.99 -14.83
N GLY A 103 -11.69 29.34 -14.41
CA GLY A 103 -12.56 30.26 -15.13
C GLY A 103 -13.37 29.65 -16.28
N VAL A 104 -13.22 28.35 -16.57
CA VAL A 104 -13.98 27.63 -17.60
C VAL A 104 -14.76 26.48 -16.99
N LEU A 105 -16.07 26.48 -17.16
CA LEU A 105 -16.95 25.41 -16.68
C LEU A 105 -16.69 24.11 -17.46
N LEU A 106 -16.57 22.99 -16.75
CA LEU A 106 -16.38 21.67 -17.38
C LEU A 106 -17.69 20.92 -17.67
N GLY A 107 -18.80 21.35 -17.06
CA GLY A 107 -20.05 20.59 -17.02
C GLY A 107 -19.93 19.27 -16.24
N ALA A 108 -21.06 18.62 -15.95
CA ALA A 108 -21.09 17.42 -15.11
C ALA A 108 -20.19 16.28 -15.65
N GLY A 109 -20.29 15.97 -16.95
CA GLY A 109 -19.46 14.93 -17.56
C GLY A 109 -17.96 15.27 -17.60
N GLY A 110 -17.61 16.56 -17.68
CA GLY A 110 -16.22 17.00 -17.62
C GLY A 110 -15.63 16.88 -16.22
N LEU A 111 -16.41 17.21 -15.17
CA LEU A 111 -16.02 17.03 -13.77
C LEU A 111 -15.79 15.56 -13.45
N VAL A 112 -16.73 14.69 -13.80
CA VAL A 112 -16.60 13.24 -13.59
C VAL A 112 -15.28 12.73 -14.18
N ARG A 113 -14.97 13.08 -15.42
CA ARG A 113 -13.70 12.67 -16.07
C ARG A 113 -12.47 13.26 -15.37
N ALA A 114 -12.53 14.52 -14.94
CA ALA A 114 -11.42 15.17 -14.26
C ALA A 114 -11.11 14.52 -12.91
N TYR A 115 -12.12 14.27 -12.08
CA TYR A 115 -11.97 13.62 -10.78
C TYR A 115 -11.52 12.16 -10.92
N THR A 116 -12.08 11.41 -11.88
CA THR A 116 -11.61 10.05 -12.20
C THR A 116 -10.14 10.01 -12.61
N LYS A 117 -9.69 10.92 -13.48
CA LYS A 117 -8.29 10.94 -13.92
C LYS A 117 -7.35 11.35 -12.78
N SER A 118 -7.75 12.35 -12.00
CA SER A 118 -6.94 12.88 -10.89
C SER A 118 -6.78 11.86 -9.75
N SER A 119 -7.83 11.11 -9.43
CA SER A 119 -7.72 10.04 -8.43
C SER A 119 -6.84 8.89 -8.90
N LYS A 120 -6.91 8.53 -10.19
CA LYS A 120 -6.09 7.47 -10.77
C LYS A 120 -4.59 7.79 -10.69
N ILE A 121 -4.17 8.97 -11.13
CA ILE A 121 -2.75 9.36 -11.08
C ILE A 121 -2.23 9.48 -9.64
N ALA A 122 -3.08 9.88 -8.69
CA ALA A 122 -2.71 9.93 -7.27
C ALA A 122 -2.44 8.53 -6.70
N LEU A 123 -3.32 7.57 -7.00
CA LEU A 123 -3.16 6.17 -6.58
C LEU A 123 -1.92 5.52 -7.22
N GLU A 124 -1.68 5.78 -8.50
CA GLU A 124 -0.49 5.30 -9.20
C GLU A 124 0.80 5.88 -8.58
N SER A 125 0.79 7.17 -8.25
CA SER A 125 1.90 7.85 -7.57
C SER A 125 2.17 7.33 -6.16
N GLY A 126 1.14 6.85 -5.47
CA GLY A 126 1.24 6.17 -4.17
C GLY A 126 1.84 4.75 -4.25
N LYS A 127 2.14 4.28 -5.46
CA LYS A 127 2.66 2.94 -5.78
C LYS A 127 1.70 1.85 -5.30
N ILE A 128 0.78 1.45 -6.18
CA ILE A 128 -0.11 0.31 -5.96
C ILE A 128 0.72 -0.97 -5.73
N VAL A 129 0.38 -1.70 -4.66
CA VAL A 129 1.03 -2.91 -4.16
C VAL A 129 0.00 -3.94 -3.67
N ASP A 130 0.39 -5.20 -3.66
CA ASP A 130 -0.36 -6.28 -2.99
C ASP A 130 0.11 -6.39 -1.54
N LYS A 131 -0.81 -6.23 -0.59
CA LYS A 131 -0.61 -6.54 0.82
C LYS A 131 -0.83 -8.03 1.03
N LYS A 132 0.21 -8.73 1.49
CA LYS A 132 0.18 -10.17 1.80
C LYS A 132 0.67 -10.43 3.21
N LEU A 133 0.14 -11.47 3.86
CA LEU A 133 0.61 -11.91 5.17
C LEU A 133 1.90 -12.71 5.04
N PHE A 134 2.92 -12.29 5.77
CA PHE A 134 4.15 -13.05 5.98
C PHE A 134 4.40 -13.22 7.48
N TYR A 135 5.26 -14.18 7.78
CA TYR A 135 5.79 -14.43 9.10
C TYR A 135 7.27 -14.07 9.11
N ASP A 136 7.68 -13.31 10.12
CA ASP A 136 9.09 -13.09 10.40
C ASP A 136 9.68 -14.41 10.93
N VAL A 137 10.75 -14.90 10.30
CA VAL A 137 11.43 -16.14 10.68
C VAL A 137 12.88 -15.83 10.99
N LEU A 138 13.33 -16.19 12.19
CA LEU A 138 14.65 -15.88 12.73
C LEU A 138 15.36 -17.16 13.12
N PHE A 139 16.64 -17.29 12.77
CA PHE A 139 17.50 -18.37 13.26
C PHE A 139 18.97 -17.97 13.14
N LYS A 140 19.83 -18.55 13.99
CA LYS A 140 21.29 -18.33 13.95
C LYS A 140 22.00 -19.53 13.32
N LEU A 141 23.04 -19.27 12.53
CA LEU A 141 23.92 -20.30 11.97
C LEU A 141 25.39 -19.94 12.10
N ASP A 142 26.23 -20.96 12.22
CA ASP A 142 27.67 -20.82 12.09
C ASP A 142 28.06 -20.36 10.67
N TYR A 143 29.13 -19.58 10.59
CA TYR A 143 29.67 -19.04 9.33
C TYR A 143 30.02 -20.13 8.31
N THR A 144 30.38 -21.34 8.78
CA THR A 144 30.68 -22.50 7.92
C THR A 144 29.48 -22.95 7.07
N LEU A 145 28.25 -22.66 7.54
CA LEU A 145 27.00 -23.05 6.88
C LEU A 145 26.37 -21.91 6.07
N LEU A 146 26.86 -20.67 6.21
CA LEU A 146 26.32 -19.46 5.57
C LEU A 146 26.17 -19.63 4.05
N GLY A 147 27.24 -20.03 3.37
CA GLY A 147 27.22 -20.17 1.90
C GLY A 147 26.24 -21.25 1.43
N LYS A 148 26.09 -22.34 2.18
CA LYS A 148 25.12 -23.39 1.85
C LYS A 148 23.69 -22.89 2.05
N MET A 149 23.42 -22.22 3.17
CA MET A 149 22.11 -21.65 3.47
C MET A 149 21.69 -20.61 2.42
N ASP A 150 22.58 -19.70 2.04
CA ASP A 150 22.29 -18.67 1.04
C ASP A 150 21.88 -19.25 -0.31
N ASN A 151 22.59 -20.29 -0.76
CA ASN A 151 22.24 -21.00 -1.98
C ASN A 151 20.86 -21.65 -1.90
N GLU A 152 20.52 -22.28 -0.78
CA GLU A 152 19.22 -22.93 -0.63
C GLU A 152 18.08 -21.93 -0.50
N LEU A 153 18.25 -20.84 0.24
CA LEU A 153 17.25 -19.76 0.33
C LEU A 153 16.98 -19.15 -1.05
N LEU A 154 18.04 -18.91 -1.84
CA LEU A 154 17.91 -18.39 -3.19
C LEU A 154 17.15 -19.37 -4.12
N LYS A 155 17.53 -20.66 -4.13
CA LYS A 155 16.84 -21.69 -4.93
C LYS A 155 15.36 -21.81 -4.58
N ASN A 156 15.02 -21.60 -3.32
CA ASN A 156 13.65 -21.69 -2.83
C ASN A 156 12.87 -20.37 -2.91
N ASN A 157 13.44 -19.32 -3.55
CA ASN A 157 12.86 -17.98 -3.66
C ASN A 157 12.44 -17.39 -2.31
N VAL A 158 13.22 -17.67 -1.26
CA VAL A 158 12.95 -17.18 0.09
C VAL A 158 13.44 -15.75 0.20
N ILE A 159 12.60 -14.90 0.76
CA ILE A 159 12.93 -13.49 0.93
C ILE A 159 13.73 -13.33 2.22
N VAL A 160 15.02 -13.05 2.07
CA VAL A 160 15.90 -12.67 3.18
C VAL A 160 15.74 -11.18 3.41
N ARG A 161 15.20 -10.81 4.57
CA ARG A 161 15.01 -9.42 4.99
C ARG A 161 16.34 -8.78 5.34
N ASP A 162 17.15 -9.48 6.12
CA ASP A 162 18.41 -8.99 6.67
C ASP A 162 19.27 -10.15 7.19
N LYS A 163 20.56 -9.88 7.41
CA LYS A 163 21.47 -10.76 8.14
C LYS A 163 22.36 -9.93 9.07
N GLU A 164 22.44 -10.36 10.32
CA GLU A 164 23.36 -9.76 11.30
C GLU A 164 24.54 -10.70 11.55
N TYR A 165 25.75 -10.14 11.52
CA TYR A 165 27.00 -10.88 11.62
C TYR A 165 27.63 -10.64 12.99
N GLU A 166 27.45 -11.59 13.90
CA GLU A 166 28.04 -11.58 15.24
C GLU A 166 28.93 -12.83 15.43
N GLU A 167 28.89 -13.49 16.59
CA GLU A 167 29.51 -14.81 16.81
C GLU A 167 28.92 -15.88 15.87
N GLN A 168 27.63 -15.78 15.60
CA GLN A 168 26.90 -16.53 14.58
C GLN A 168 26.14 -15.56 13.68
N VAL A 169 25.78 -16.00 12.48
CA VAL A 169 24.99 -15.20 11.54
C VAL A 169 23.51 -15.36 11.87
N LEU A 170 22.86 -14.28 12.28
CA LEU A 170 21.41 -14.25 12.46
C LEU A 170 20.74 -13.97 11.11
N PHE A 171 19.95 -14.91 10.64
CA PHE A 171 19.10 -14.74 9.46
C PHE A 171 17.75 -14.16 9.88
N LYS A 172 17.30 -13.14 9.14
CA LYS A 172 15.93 -12.61 9.25
C LYS A 172 15.24 -12.84 7.92
N LEU A 173 14.29 -13.77 7.89
CA LEU A 173 13.51 -14.10 6.70
C LEU A 173 12.08 -13.60 6.86
N ILE A 174 11.41 -13.41 5.74
CA ILE A 174 9.96 -13.24 5.68
C ILE A 174 9.37 -14.32 4.78
N VAL A 175 8.45 -15.11 5.36
CA VAL A 175 7.99 -16.36 4.77
C VAL A 175 6.47 -16.41 4.74
N GLU A 176 5.89 -16.76 3.59
CA GLU A 176 4.44 -17.01 3.48
C GLU A 176 4.06 -18.24 4.32
N LYS A 177 2.85 -18.26 4.90
CA LYS A 177 2.39 -19.33 5.80
C LYS A 177 2.65 -20.74 5.25
N GLU A 178 2.36 -20.93 3.98
CA GLU A 178 2.44 -22.22 3.26
C GLU A 178 3.88 -22.74 3.15
N ASN A 179 4.87 -21.86 3.30
CA ASN A 179 6.29 -22.21 3.21
C ASN A 179 6.97 -22.39 4.57
N LEU A 180 6.28 -22.12 5.69
CA LEU A 180 6.87 -22.19 7.03
C LEU A 180 7.48 -23.57 7.35
N ASP A 181 6.72 -24.65 7.12
CA ASP A 181 7.17 -26.01 7.41
C ASP A 181 8.38 -26.40 6.55
N LYS A 182 8.39 -25.94 5.29
CA LYS A 182 9.49 -26.16 4.36
C LYS A 182 10.77 -25.44 4.81
N ILE A 183 10.66 -24.20 5.28
CA ILE A 183 11.81 -23.45 5.81
C ILE A 183 12.32 -24.06 7.10
N ASN A 184 11.42 -24.49 8.00
CA ASN A 184 11.81 -25.17 9.22
C ASN A 184 12.61 -26.46 8.93
N ALA A 185 12.13 -27.30 8.00
CA ALA A 185 12.83 -28.49 7.57
C ALA A 185 14.21 -28.19 6.96
N LEU A 186 14.29 -27.18 6.10
CA LEU A 186 15.54 -26.75 5.46
C LEU A 186 16.60 -26.29 6.48
N VAL A 187 16.18 -25.46 7.43
CA VAL A 187 17.06 -24.97 8.51
C VAL A 187 17.53 -26.12 9.39
N GLY A 188 16.64 -27.05 9.74
CA GLY A 188 16.97 -28.26 10.47
C GLY A 188 18.00 -29.13 9.74
N GLU A 189 17.82 -29.37 8.44
CA GLU A 189 18.74 -30.16 7.63
C GLU A 189 20.14 -29.53 7.53
N ILE A 190 20.21 -28.23 7.18
CA ILE A 190 21.50 -27.55 7.00
C ILE A 190 22.25 -27.43 8.32
N SER A 191 21.55 -27.18 9.43
CA SER A 191 22.16 -27.06 10.75
C SER A 191 22.42 -28.39 11.45
N SER A 192 22.03 -29.52 10.85
CA SER A 192 22.02 -30.83 11.53
C SER A 192 21.24 -30.78 12.85
N GLY A 193 20.12 -30.04 12.87
CA GLY A 193 19.24 -29.86 14.03
C GLY A 193 19.76 -28.91 15.11
N LYS A 194 20.88 -28.20 14.89
CA LYS A 194 21.48 -27.31 15.90
C LYS A 194 20.89 -25.91 15.93
N ALA A 195 20.27 -25.46 14.84
CA ALA A 195 19.69 -24.12 14.79
C ALA A 195 18.29 -24.12 15.39
N GLU A 196 18.05 -23.20 16.32
CA GLU A 196 16.71 -22.91 16.81
C GLU A 196 16.03 -21.88 15.90
N ILE A 197 14.82 -22.20 15.46
CA ILE A 197 13.99 -21.32 14.66
C ILE A 197 12.96 -20.60 15.54
N SER A 198 12.83 -19.30 15.35
CA SER A 198 11.79 -18.49 15.96
C SER A 198 10.88 -17.95 14.85
N VAL A 199 9.57 -18.12 15.02
CA VAL A 199 8.55 -17.63 14.09
C VAL A 199 7.72 -16.56 14.80
N GLY A 200 7.74 -15.35 14.26
CA GLY A 200 6.98 -14.21 14.77
C GLY A 200 5.49 -14.29 14.40
N GLN A 201 4.74 -13.25 14.77
CA GLN A 201 3.34 -13.11 14.36
C GLN A 201 3.22 -12.73 12.88
N ALA A 202 2.08 -13.10 12.27
CA ALA A 202 1.79 -12.73 10.90
C ALA A 202 1.63 -11.20 10.77
N LYS A 203 2.26 -10.61 9.76
CA LYS A 203 2.17 -9.18 9.44
C LYS A 203 1.98 -8.98 7.94
N TYR A 204 1.28 -7.90 7.58
CA TYR A 204 1.12 -7.53 6.18
C TYR A 204 2.38 -6.83 5.66
N TYR A 205 2.92 -7.35 4.57
CA TYR A 205 3.98 -6.70 3.81
C TYR A 205 3.47 -6.25 2.44
N SER A 206 3.99 -5.11 1.98
CA SER A 206 3.76 -4.62 0.62
C SER A 206 4.61 -5.41 -0.37
N THR A 207 3.99 -5.95 -1.40
CA THR A 207 4.67 -6.66 -2.48
C THR A 207 4.29 -6.07 -3.84
N LYS A 208 5.22 -6.12 -4.79
CA LYS A 208 4.98 -5.75 -6.19
C LYS A 208 5.78 -6.69 -7.08
N ASN A 209 5.10 -7.34 -8.02
CA ASN A 209 5.71 -8.33 -8.94
C ASN A 209 6.51 -9.42 -8.18
N GLY A 210 5.97 -9.91 -7.06
CA GLY A 210 6.60 -10.96 -6.25
C GLY A 210 7.78 -10.51 -5.39
N LYS A 211 8.10 -9.22 -5.34
CA LYS A 211 9.17 -8.65 -4.49
C LYS A 211 8.57 -7.76 -3.41
N ILE A 212 9.20 -7.76 -2.24
CA ILE A 212 8.83 -6.86 -1.15
C ILE A 212 9.21 -5.43 -1.52
N VAL A 213 8.34 -4.51 -1.11
CA VAL A 213 8.52 -3.09 -1.32
C VAL A 213 8.76 -2.43 0.04
N ASP A 214 9.92 -1.81 0.15
CA ASP A 214 10.33 -0.93 1.24
C ASP A 214 10.01 0.54 0.97
#